data_AF-X0TTJ3-F1
#
_entry.id   AF-X0TTJ3-F1
#
_cell.length_a   1.000
_cell.length_b   1.000
_cell.length_c   1.000
_cell.angle_alpha   90.00
_cell.angle_beta   90.00
_cell.angle_gamma   90.00
#
_symmetry.space_group_name_H-M   'P 1'
#
loop_
_entity.id
_entity.type
_entity.pdbx_description
1 polymer ?
#
loop_
_entity_poly.entity_id
_entity_poly.type
_entity_poly.pdbx_seq_one_letter_code
_entity_poly.pdbx_strand_id
1 'polypeptide(L)'
;MARTVQIQGTDEVMAMFGKPGTYYTGKWENVLITKPSEDEDVPLEVRTALVDLTVPTIFTKESIEKQTGASFPIPEKSRLAYCIDVAKVLKSAGKHKEAEQLTKLL
;
A
#
# COMPACT_ATOMS: atom_id res chain seq x y z
N MET A 1 5.07 7.90 -5.05
CA MET A 1 5.72 8.11 -3.76
C MET A 1 4.95 9.18 -3.04
N ALA A 2 4.10 8.73 -2.12
CA ALA A 2 3.59 9.62 -1.08
C ALA A 2 4.80 10.30 -0.42
N ARG A 3 4.70 11.61 -0.19
CA ARG A 3 5.76 12.36 0.52
C ARG A 3 5.74 11.88 1.97
N THR A 4 6.73 11.10 2.35
CA THR A 4 6.93 10.67 3.75
C THR A 4 8.03 11.50 4.38
N VAL A 5 7.93 11.74 5.68
CA VAL A 5 8.94 12.46 6.47
C VAL A 5 9.47 11.49 7.51
N GLN A 6 10.78 11.23 7.51
CA GLN A 6 11.40 10.39 8.54
C GLN A 6 11.40 11.11 9.89
N ILE A 7 11.03 10.39 10.95
CA ILE A 7 11.10 10.92 12.32
C ILE A 7 12.54 10.79 12.80
N GLN A 8 13.13 11.90 13.24
CA GLN A 8 14.53 11.93 13.63
C GLN A 8 14.81 10.99 14.81
N GLY A 9 15.81 10.12 14.66
CA GLY A 9 16.21 9.18 15.71
C GLY A 9 15.37 7.90 15.78
N THR A 10 14.46 7.68 14.83
CA THR A 10 13.67 6.44 14.74
C THR A 10 13.69 5.85 13.32
N ASP A 11 13.19 4.63 13.19
CA ASP A 11 12.90 3.96 11.91
C ASP A 11 11.47 4.24 11.40
N GLU A 12 10.75 5.13 12.09
CA GLU A 12 9.39 5.50 11.77
C GLU A 12 9.35 6.68 10.78
N VAL A 13 8.22 6.76 10.08
CA VAL A 13 7.91 7.84 9.16
C VAL A 13 6.54 8.42 9.46
N MET A 14 6.39 9.71 9.18
CA MET A 14 5.10 10.35 9.03
C MET A 14 4.67 10.26 7.57
N ALA A 15 3.50 9.69 7.31
CA ALA A 15 2.94 9.55 5.98
C ALA A 15 1.46 9.94 5.94
N MET A 16 1.00 10.44 4.79
CA MET A 16 -0.38 10.90 4.62
C MET A 16 -1.32 9.73 4.39
N PHE A 17 -2.37 9.58 5.18
CA PHE A 17 -3.42 8.58 4.92
C PHE A 17 -4.75 9.26 4.61
N GLY A 18 -5.37 8.89 3.49
CA GLY A 18 -6.60 9.51 3.02
C GLY A 18 -6.37 10.93 2.48
N LYS A 19 -6.80 11.95 3.22
CA LYS A 19 -6.79 13.34 2.75
C LYS A 19 -5.41 14.00 2.91
N PRO A 20 -4.98 14.85 1.94
CA PRO A 20 -3.77 15.65 2.10
C PRO A 20 -3.80 16.53 3.36
N GLY A 21 -2.64 16.68 4.01
CA GLY A 21 -2.47 17.57 5.15
C GLY A 21 -2.53 16.89 6.52
N THR A 22 -3.06 15.67 6.61
CA THR A 22 -3.02 14.87 7.84
C THR A 22 -1.99 13.75 7.71
N TYR A 23 -1.09 13.66 8.69
CA TYR A 23 -0.02 12.68 8.72
C TYR A 23 -0.17 11.76 9.92
N TYR A 24 0.17 10.50 9.69
CA TYR A 24 0.12 9.44 10.68
C TYR A 24 1.48 8.76 10.76
N THR A 25 1.84 8.31 11.95
CA THR A 25 3.09 7.57 12.17
C THR A 25 2.93 6.15 11.64
N GLY A 26 3.94 5.68 10.93
CA GLY A 26 4.03 4.31 10.44
C GLY A 26 5.47 3.91 10.21
N LYS A 27 5.67 2.77 9.56
CA LYS A 27 7.01 2.22 9.31
C LYS A 27 7.05 1.54 7.96
N TRP A 28 8.02 1.94 7.13
CA TRP A 28 8.23 1.31 5.83
C TRP A 28 8.58 -0.16 6.01
N GLU A 29 7.84 -1.01 5.31
CA GLU A 29 8.09 -2.45 5.27
C GLU A 29 7.74 -3.00 3.90
N ASN A 30 8.62 -3.86 3.41
CA ASN A 30 8.50 -4.51 2.12
C ASN A 30 7.79 -5.86 2.31
N VAL A 31 6.65 -6.04 1.66
CA VAL A 31 5.84 -7.26 1.75
C VAL A 31 5.94 -8.03 0.45
N LEU A 32 6.41 -9.27 0.51
CA LEU A 32 6.38 -10.19 -0.62
C LEU A 32 4.97 -10.75 -0.80
N ILE A 33 4.41 -10.60 -1.99
CA ILE A 33 3.11 -11.15 -2.34
C ILE A 33 3.29 -12.59 -2.83
N THR A 34 2.76 -13.56 -2.09
CA THR A 34 2.92 -14.99 -2.40
C THR A 34 1.72 -15.61 -3.12
N LYS A 35 0.56 -14.94 -3.07
CA LYS A 35 -0.67 -15.39 -3.73
C LYS A 35 -1.52 -14.21 -4.15
N PRO A 36 -2.36 -14.36 -5.19
CA PRO A 36 -3.35 -13.34 -5.54
C PRO A 36 -4.31 -13.11 -4.36
N SER A 37 -4.71 -11.85 -4.17
CA SER A 37 -5.80 -11.52 -3.24
C SER A 37 -7.12 -12.12 -3.73
N GLU A 38 -8.08 -12.36 -2.83
CA GLU A 38 -9.46 -12.73 -3.18
C GLU A 38 -10.33 -11.50 -3.48
N ASP A 39 -9.82 -10.30 -3.17
CA ASP A 39 -10.50 -9.01 -3.39
C ASP A 39 -10.95 -8.81 -4.85
N GLU A 40 -12.26 -8.73 -5.08
CA GLU A 40 -12.85 -8.60 -6.41
C GLU A 40 -12.83 -7.15 -6.94
N ASP A 41 -12.57 -6.16 -6.09
CA ASP A 41 -12.52 -4.74 -6.50
C ASP A 41 -11.31 -4.45 -7.39
N VAL A 42 -10.28 -5.31 -7.33
CA VAL A 42 -9.09 -5.23 -8.17
C VAL A 42 -9.13 -6.30 -9.27
N PRO A 43 -8.94 -5.95 -10.56
CA PRO A 43 -8.92 -6.91 -11.66
C PRO A 43 -7.96 -8.07 -11.39
N LEU A 44 -8.40 -9.30 -11.71
CA LEU A 44 -7.63 -10.53 -11.48
C LEU A 44 -6.23 -10.45 -12.11
N GLU A 45 -6.12 -9.82 -13.28
CA GLU A 45 -4.87 -9.60 -14.01
C GLU A 45 -3.86 -8.82 -13.15
N VAL A 46 -4.32 -7.73 -12.50
CA VAL A 46 -3.50 -6.92 -11.59
C VAL A 46 -3.12 -7.71 -10.34
N ARG A 47 -4.08 -8.42 -9.72
CA ARG A 47 -3.81 -9.24 -8.52
C ARG A 47 -2.78 -10.33 -8.78
N THR A 48 -2.91 -11.03 -9.91
CA THR A 48 -1.99 -12.09 -10.32
C THR A 48 -0.63 -11.53 -10.68
N ALA A 49 -0.59 -10.36 -11.33
CA ALA A 49 0.64 -9.66 -11.64
C ALA A 49 1.42 -9.17 -10.40
N LEU A 50 0.82 -9.12 -9.22
CA LEU A 50 1.55 -8.78 -7.99
C LEU A 50 2.28 -9.97 -7.36
N VAL A 51 1.93 -11.20 -7.71
CA VAL A 51 2.60 -12.40 -7.18
C VAL A 51 4.10 -12.37 -7.50
N ASP A 52 4.89 -12.76 -6.51
CA ASP A 52 6.35 -12.74 -6.47
C ASP A 52 6.98 -11.33 -6.51
N LEU A 53 6.16 -10.27 -6.41
CA LEU A 53 6.65 -8.90 -6.29
C LEU A 53 6.68 -8.47 -4.82
N THR A 54 7.66 -7.62 -4.51
CA THR A 54 7.78 -6.98 -3.21
C THR A 54 7.13 -5.60 -3.27
N VAL A 55 6.11 -5.40 -2.43
CA VAL A 55 5.33 -4.15 -2.39
C VAL A 55 5.68 -3.38 -1.11
N PRO A 56 6.06 -2.09 -1.22
CA PRO A 56 6.32 -1.26 -0.06
C PRO A 56 5.00 -0.83 0.61
N THR A 57 4.96 -0.94 1.92
CA THR A 57 3.80 -0.61 2.78
C THR A 57 4.26 0.23 3.96
N ILE A 58 3.36 1.03 4.55
CA ILE A 58 3.70 1.88 5.70
C ILE A 58 2.91 1.54 6.95
N PHE A 59 1.62 1.26 6.79
CA PHE A 59 0.70 1.10 7.90
C PHE A 59 0.21 -0.35 7.99
N THR A 60 0.04 -0.84 9.21
CA THR A 60 -0.86 -1.96 9.46
C THR A 60 -2.27 -1.43 9.64
N LYS A 61 -3.28 -2.28 9.42
CA LYS A 61 -4.69 -1.99 9.71
C LYS A 61 -4.84 -1.39 11.11
N GLU A 62 -4.33 -2.08 12.13
CA GLU A 62 -4.49 -1.71 13.54
C GLU A 62 -3.85 -0.36 13.86
N SER A 63 -2.68 -0.10 13.28
CA SER A 63 -1.97 1.16 13.48
C SER A 63 -2.78 2.34 12.96
N ILE A 64 -3.36 2.21 11.76
CA ILE A 64 -4.12 3.31 11.17
C ILE A 64 -5.51 3.46 11.81
N GLU A 65 -6.18 2.35 12.16
CA GLU A 65 -7.47 2.39 12.87
C GLU A 65 -7.31 3.07 14.24
N LYS A 66 -6.25 2.75 14.99
CA LYS A 66 -5.96 3.37 16.28
C LYS A 66 -5.75 4.89 16.17
N GLN A 67 -5.09 5.35 15.10
CA GLN A 67 -4.78 6.77 14.93
C GLN A 67 -5.93 7.57 14.30
N THR A 68 -6.76 6.93 13.48
CA THR A 68 -7.88 7.59 12.77
C THR A 68 -9.22 7.46 13.47
N GLY A 69 -9.38 6.44 14.33
CA GLY A 69 -10.66 6.02 14.88
C GLY A 69 -11.58 5.33 13.86
N ALA A 70 -11.11 5.09 12.64
CA ALA A 70 -11.87 4.39 11.60
C ALA A 70 -11.79 2.87 11.80
N SER A 71 -12.70 2.13 11.14
CA SER A 71 -12.62 0.68 11.01
C SER A 71 -12.68 0.29 9.54
N PHE A 72 -11.80 -0.62 9.13
CA PHE A 72 -11.68 -1.11 7.77
C PHE A 72 -12.14 -2.57 7.66
N PRO A 73 -12.92 -2.91 6.62
CA PRO A 73 -13.41 -4.27 6.38
C PRO A 73 -12.33 -5.17 5.74
N ILE A 74 -11.11 -5.13 6.28
CA ILE A 74 -9.98 -5.97 5.83
C ILE A 74 -9.47 -6.84 6.99
N PRO A 75 -8.79 -7.97 6.72
CA PRO A 75 -8.29 -8.86 7.78
C PRO A 75 -7.33 -8.17 8.76
N GLU A 76 -7.26 -8.67 9.98
CA GLU A 76 -6.21 -8.29 10.93
C GLU A 76 -4.82 -8.58 10.36
N LYS A 77 -3.82 -7.82 10.82
CA LYS A 77 -2.41 -7.83 10.40
C LYS A 77 -2.20 -7.46 8.93
N SER A 78 -3.24 -7.03 8.23
CA SER A 78 -3.12 -6.51 6.87
C SER A 78 -2.23 -5.27 6.86
N ARG A 79 -1.40 -5.17 5.82
CA ARG A 79 -0.57 -3.99 5.56
C ARG A 79 -1.11 -3.20 4.37
N LEU A 80 -1.02 -1.89 4.47
CA LEU A 80 -1.59 -0.96 3.50
C LEU A 80 -0.50 -0.40 2.58
N ALA A 81 -0.75 -0.51 1.27
CA ALA A 81 0.10 0.06 0.23
C ALA A 81 -0.64 1.20 -0.49
N TYR A 82 0.07 2.23 -0.92
CA TYR A 82 -0.51 3.21 -1.84
C TYR A 82 -0.56 2.63 -3.25
N CYS A 83 -1.70 2.78 -3.92
CA CYS A 83 -1.87 2.32 -5.30
C CYS A 83 -0.81 2.89 -6.25
N ILE A 84 -0.33 4.12 -6.04
CA ILE A 84 0.75 4.71 -6.85
C ILE A 84 2.09 3.97 -6.68
N ASP A 85 2.38 3.45 -5.49
CA ASP A 85 3.62 2.73 -5.22
C ASP A 85 3.49 1.28 -5.71
N VAL A 86 2.30 0.68 -5.61
CA VAL A 86 1.97 -0.61 -6.26
C VAL A 86 2.12 -0.51 -7.78
N ALA A 87 1.58 0.54 -8.41
CA ALA A 87 1.70 0.76 -9.85
C ALA A 87 3.17 0.94 -10.29
N LYS A 88 4.00 1.56 -9.46
CA LYS A 88 5.46 1.66 -9.71
C LYS A 88 6.16 0.31 -9.65
N VAL A 89 5.80 -0.54 -8.68
CA VAL A 89 6.33 -1.91 -8.57
C VAL A 89 5.98 -2.71 -9.83
N LEU A 90 4.72 -2.67 -10.27
CA LEU A 90 4.27 -3.32 -11.50
C LEU A 90 5.06 -2.83 -12.73
N LYS A 91 5.21 -1.50 -12.90
CA LYS A 91 6.02 -0.92 -14.00
C LYS A 91 7.47 -1.36 -13.95
N SER A 92 8.08 -1.41 -12.76
CA SER A 92 9.48 -1.82 -12.58
C SER A 92 9.69 -3.30 -12.89
N ALA A 93 8.64 -4.11 -12.76
CA ALA A 93 8.61 -5.52 -13.16
C ALA A 93 8.22 -5.75 -14.63
N GLY A 94 8.08 -4.69 -15.44
CA GLY A 94 7.66 -4.76 -16.85
C GLY A 94 6.16 -4.99 -17.07
N LYS A 95 5.34 -4.95 -16.00
CA LYS A 95 3.88 -5.19 -16.02
C LYS A 95 3.12 -3.88 -16.25
N HIS A 96 3.38 -3.24 -17.39
CA HIS A 96 2.91 -1.88 -17.68
C HIS A 96 1.38 -1.78 -17.82
N LYS A 97 0.75 -2.77 -18.46
CA LYS A 97 -0.70 -2.80 -18.70
C LYS A 97 -1.47 -2.86 -17.37
N GLU A 98 -1.01 -3.70 -16.45
CA GLU A 98 -1.61 -3.89 -15.13
C GLU A 98 -1.42 -2.65 -14.26
N ALA A 99 -0.26 -2.00 -14.36
CA ALA A 99 -0.04 -0.72 -13.69
C ALA A 99 -1.00 0.38 -14.20
N GLU A 100 -1.28 0.42 -15.50
CA GLU A 100 -2.25 1.34 -16.08
C GLU A 100 -3.68 1.03 -15.65
N GLN A 101 -4.07 -0.26 -15.61
CA GLN A 101 -5.36 -0.68 -15.08
C GLN A 101 -5.54 -0.23 -13.63
N LEU A 102 -4.54 -0.45 -12.78
CA LEU A 102 -4.58 -0.02 -11.38
C LEU A 102 -4.70 1.51 -11.25
N THR A 103 -4.03 2.27 -12.11
CA THR A 103 -4.06 3.74 -12.07
C THR A 103 -5.42 4.29 -12.50
N LYS A 104 -6.18 3.59 -13.35
CA LYS A 104 -7.53 3.99 -13.77
C LYS A 104 -8.61 3.79 -12.69
N LEU A 105 -8.29 3.08 -11.61
CA LEU A 105 -9.18 2.86 -10.47
C LEU A 105 -9.06 3.96 -9.39
N LEU A 106 -8.12 4.89 -9.56
CA LEU A 106 -7.84 6.02 -8.66
C LEU A 106 -8.55 7.30 -9.12
#